data_AF-A0AAU4JRG0-F1
#
_entry.id   AF-A0AAU4JRG0-F1
#
_cell.length_a   1.000
_cell.length_b   1.000
_cell.length_c   1.000
_cell.angle_alpha   90.00
_cell.angle_beta   90.00
_cell.angle_gamma   90.00
#
_symmetry.space_group_name_H-M   'P 1'
#
loop_
_entity.id
_entity.type
_entity.pdbx_description
1 polymer ?
#
loop_
_entity_poly.entity_id
_entity_poly.type
_entity_poly.pdbx_seq_one_letter_code
_entity_poly.pdbx_strand_id
1 'polypeptide(L)'
;MNIQDMNLADWTAVLLAPVTVTGAVVAALAWRTSAGVRRDQADAEQKRRHREMRPELHLALDMKWPPEAGLLVVKLMGPRDVERYDRIRVEVRDDGKNRQPRHDVTAEQIRLQVWGPFRLRPGTDGADHDGRAAEQDDQAVTDSWLFTVERTTPPAWYSGGDSAWRSDYADEPLRFRIEVGLGDQSWVEMQEVPQPQRSAYEDGGLTVV
;
A
#
# COMPACT_ATOMS: atom_id res chain seq x y z
N MET A 1 45.45 84.68 36.53
CA MET A 1 45.49 84.82 35.07
C MET A 1 44.14 84.36 34.55
N ASN A 2 43.36 85.33 34.05
CA ASN A 2 42.03 85.37 33.42
C ASN A 2 40.91 84.32 33.64
N ILE A 3 39.77 84.91 34.05
CA ILE A 3 38.36 84.52 33.86
C ILE A 3 37.93 84.97 32.43
N GLN A 4 36.76 84.51 31.95
CA GLN A 4 35.95 84.97 30.77
C GLN A 4 36.02 84.02 29.56
N ASP A 5 34.95 83.58 28.90
CA ASP A 5 33.52 83.93 28.91
C ASP A 5 32.67 82.74 28.47
N MET A 6 31.43 82.73 28.95
CA MET A 6 30.30 81.95 28.45
C MET A 6 29.80 82.60 27.15
N ASN A 7 29.49 81.82 26.11
CA ASN A 7 28.52 82.27 25.10
C ASN A 7 27.60 81.13 24.67
N LEU A 8 26.37 81.19 25.19
CA LEU A 8 25.17 80.62 24.58
C LEU A 8 24.86 81.44 23.32
N ALA A 9 24.88 80.78 22.17
CA ALA A 9 24.18 81.08 20.92
C ALA A 9 25.13 81.00 19.72
N ASP A 10 25.16 79.84 19.07
CA ASP A 10 24.65 79.84 17.72
C ASP A 10 24.05 78.48 17.35
N TRP A 11 22.86 78.58 16.80
CA TRP A 11 21.94 77.51 16.48
C TRP A 11 22.23 76.86 15.12
N THR A 12 21.55 75.73 14.88
CA THR A 12 21.11 75.15 13.59
C THR A 12 21.93 74.00 12.98
N ALA A 13 21.43 72.78 13.15
CA ALA A 13 20.89 71.92 12.07
C ALA A 13 20.76 70.47 12.61
N VAL A 14 19.55 69.99 12.86
CA VAL A 14 18.89 68.91 12.09
C VAL A 14 19.85 67.69 11.92
N LEU A 15 19.63 66.57 12.60
CA LEU A 15 18.71 65.53 12.12
C LEU A 15 18.31 64.57 13.26
N LEU A 16 17.03 64.63 13.62
CA LEU A 16 16.25 63.42 13.86
C LEU A 16 16.31 62.59 12.58
N ALA A 17 16.96 61.42 12.63
CA ALA A 17 16.69 60.33 11.70
C ALA A 17 16.80 58.99 12.45
N PRO A 18 15.88 58.07 12.18
CA PRO A 18 15.55 56.94 13.06
C PRO A 18 16.55 55.80 12.91
N VAL A 19 16.86 55.09 14.01
CA VAL A 19 17.43 53.74 13.91
C VAL A 19 16.28 52.80 13.49
N THR A 20 15.92 52.80 12.22
CA THR A 20 15.00 51.82 11.63
C THR A 20 15.67 51.12 10.47
N VAL A 21 16.76 50.38 10.72
CA VAL A 21 17.25 49.37 9.77
C VAL A 21 17.86 48.19 10.52
N THR A 22 17.01 47.40 11.19
CA THR A 22 17.36 46.00 11.50
C THR A 22 16.14 45.06 11.44
N GLY A 23 15.10 45.42 10.69
CA GLY A 23 13.94 44.53 10.48
C GLY A 23 14.13 43.55 9.33
N ALA A 24 14.75 43.98 8.23
CA ALA A 24 14.75 43.21 6.98
C ALA A 24 15.69 41.99 6.98
N VAL A 25 16.87 42.09 7.62
CA VAL A 25 17.84 40.97 7.67
C VAL A 25 17.37 39.89 8.65
N VAL A 26 16.77 40.28 9.79
CA VAL A 26 16.15 39.35 10.74
C VAL A 26 14.91 38.70 10.12
N ALA A 27 14.08 39.46 9.38
CA ALA A 27 12.91 38.92 8.69
C ALA A 27 13.27 37.92 7.59
N ALA A 28 14.34 38.13 6.82
CA ALA A 28 14.76 37.22 5.76
C ALA A 28 15.34 35.89 6.30
N LEU A 29 16.14 35.95 7.36
CA LEU A 29 16.62 34.76 8.08
C LEU A 29 15.46 34.02 8.76
N ALA A 30 14.54 34.76 9.40
CA ALA A 30 13.32 34.21 9.96
C ALA A 30 12.40 33.59 8.89
N TRP A 31 12.30 34.15 7.69
CA TRP A 31 11.48 33.59 6.62
C TRP A 31 12.05 32.27 6.08
N ARG A 32 13.38 32.17 5.97
CA ARG A 32 14.05 30.94 5.52
C ARG A 32 13.95 29.83 6.57
N THR A 33 14.15 30.14 7.85
CA THR A 33 13.96 29.17 8.93
C THR A 33 12.49 28.81 9.12
N SER A 34 11.57 29.77 9.03
CA SER A 34 10.12 29.50 9.12
C SER A 34 9.59 28.75 7.91
N ALA A 35 10.16 28.93 6.71
CA ALA A 35 9.79 28.15 5.53
C ALA A 35 10.35 26.72 5.59
N GLY A 36 11.57 26.54 6.12
CA GLY A 36 12.14 25.21 6.39
C GLY A 36 11.33 24.45 7.44
N VAL A 37 11.11 25.07 8.62
CA VAL A 37 10.32 24.48 9.72
C VAL A 37 8.87 24.19 9.29
N ARG A 38 8.24 25.05 8.48
CA ARG A 38 6.89 24.77 7.93
C ARG A 38 6.87 23.59 6.97
N ARG A 39 7.91 23.41 6.14
CA ARG A 39 8.02 22.24 5.24
C ARG A 39 8.25 20.97 6.03
N ASP A 40 9.18 20.99 6.99
CA ASP A 40 9.46 19.82 7.84
C ASP A 40 8.21 19.40 8.64
N GLN A 41 7.45 20.38 9.13
CA GLN A 41 6.18 20.12 9.82
C GLN A 41 5.09 19.60 8.88
N ALA A 42 4.97 20.16 7.67
CA ALA A 42 4.01 19.69 6.67
C ALA A 42 4.32 18.25 6.24
N ASP A 43 5.60 17.93 6.00
CA ASP A 43 6.07 16.59 5.63
C ASP A 43 5.86 15.60 6.79
N ALA A 44 6.13 16.01 8.02
CA ALA A 44 5.90 15.19 9.21
C ALA A 44 4.40 14.88 9.40
N GLU A 45 3.54 15.88 9.23
CA GLU A 45 2.09 15.73 9.33
C GLU A 45 1.54 14.86 8.19
N GLN A 46 2.03 15.02 6.96
CA GLN A 46 1.66 14.17 5.84
C GLN A 46 2.03 12.71 6.11
N LYS A 47 3.25 12.44 6.62
CA LYS A 47 3.67 11.09 7.03
C LYS A 47 2.87 10.55 8.20
N ARG A 48 2.39 11.41 9.10
CA ARG A 48 1.52 11.02 10.21
C ARG A 48 0.15 10.58 9.68
N ARG A 49 -0.51 11.44 8.89
CA ARG A 49 -1.80 11.13 8.25
C ARG A 49 -1.73 9.88 7.39
N HIS A 50 -0.69 9.74 6.57
CA HIS A 50 -0.49 8.54 5.75
C HIS A 50 -0.39 7.25 6.61
N ARG A 51 0.21 7.32 7.80
CA ARG A 51 0.24 6.16 8.71
C ARG A 51 -1.11 5.93 9.40
N GLU A 52 -1.81 7.00 9.78
CA GLU A 52 -3.13 6.94 10.42
C GLU A 52 -4.22 6.40 9.49
N MET A 53 -4.10 6.66 8.17
CA MET A 53 -5.04 6.20 7.14
C MET A 53 -4.68 4.83 6.55
N ARG A 54 -3.71 4.11 7.12
CA ARG A 54 -3.29 2.80 6.61
C ARG A 54 -4.41 1.77 6.80
N PRO A 55 -4.83 1.05 5.75
CA PRO A 55 -5.92 0.10 5.86
C PRO A 55 -5.55 -1.10 6.75
N GLU A 56 -6.48 -1.51 7.59
CA GLU A 56 -6.43 -2.78 8.30
C GLU A 56 -7.24 -3.80 7.51
N LEU A 57 -6.56 -4.78 6.91
CA LEU A 57 -7.18 -5.77 6.03
C LEU A 57 -7.25 -7.14 6.70
N HIS A 58 -8.39 -7.82 6.53
CA HIS A 58 -8.55 -9.23 6.86
C HIS A 58 -8.89 -10.03 5.61
N LEU A 59 -8.17 -11.14 5.39
CA LEU A 59 -8.34 -11.97 4.21
C LEU A 59 -8.88 -13.34 4.57
N ALA A 60 -9.84 -13.81 3.79
CA ALA A 60 -10.38 -15.15 3.90
C ALA A 60 -10.56 -15.77 2.50
N LEU A 61 -10.28 -17.06 2.37
CA LEU A 61 -10.58 -17.83 1.17
C LEU A 61 -11.76 -18.76 1.44
N ASP A 62 -12.81 -18.62 0.64
CA ASP A 62 -14.04 -19.41 0.74
C ASP A 62 -14.24 -20.27 -0.51
N MET A 63 -14.20 -21.60 -0.35
CA MET A 63 -14.28 -22.57 -1.45
C MET A 63 -15.67 -23.20 -1.60
N LYS A 64 -16.74 -22.45 -1.28
CA LYS A 64 -18.14 -22.94 -1.26
C LYS A 64 -18.73 -23.42 -2.61
N TRP A 65 -18.14 -23.05 -3.75
CA TRP A 65 -18.62 -23.40 -5.10
C TRP A 65 -17.69 -24.45 -5.74
N PRO A 66 -17.95 -24.99 -6.97
CA PRO A 66 -17.45 -26.33 -7.38
C PRO A 66 -15.93 -26.47 -7.17
N PRO A 67 -15.39 -27.70 -7.01
CA PRO A 67 -14.14 -28.02 -6.29
C PRO A 67 -12.84 -27.33 -6.76
N GLU A 68 -12.93 -26.55 -7.84
CA GLU A 68 -11.84 -25.87 -8.52
C GLU A 68 -11.92 -24.35 -8.40
N ALA A 69 -12.96 -23.80 -7.77
CA ALA A 69 -13.25 -22.37 -7.72
C ALA A 69 -13.62 -21.90 -6.31
N GLY A 70 -13.26 -20.66 -5.97
CA GLY A 70 -13.62 -20.05 -4.71
C GLY A 70 -13.65 -18.53 -4.77
N LEU A 71 -13.83 -17.92 -3.62
CA LEU A 71 -13.88 -16.49 -3.43
C LEU A 71 -12.83 -16.07 -2.41
N LEU A 72 -11.92 -15.20 -2.83
CA LEU A 72 -11.07 -14.43 -1.92
C LEU A 72 -11.86 -13.20 -1.47
N VAL A 73 -12.08 -13.10 -0.16
CA VAL A 73 -12.72 -11.96 0.49
C VAL A 73 -11.63 -11.14 1.15
N VAL A 74 -11.47 -9.90 0.71
CA VAL A 74 -10.58 -8.92 1.36
C VAL A 74 -11.45 -7.92 2.10
N LYS A 75 -11.55 -8.08 3.41
CA LYS A 75 -12.38 -7.24 4.28
C LYS A 75 -11.57 -6.07 4.83
N LEU A 76 -12.14 -4.87 4.75
CA LEU A 76 -11.63 -3.68 5.40
C LEU A 76 -12.12 -3.66 6.85
N MET A 77 -11.20 -3.65 7.81
CA MET A 77 -11.48 -3.66 9.25
C MET A 77 -11.29 -2.29 9.91
N GLY A 78 -10.57 -1.39 9.23
CA GLY A 78 -10.25 -0.07 9.72
C GLY A 78 -9.27 0.66 8.80
N PRO A 79 -8.91 1.90 9.13
CA PRO A 79 -9.34 2.65 10.31
C PRO A 79 -10.77 3.19 10.14
N ARG A 80 -11.51 3.35 11.24
CA ARG A 80 -12.93 3.77 11.21
C ARG A 80 -13.17 5.15 10.58
N ASP A 81 -12.14 6.00 10.59
CA ASP A 81 -12.20 7.37 10.09
C ASP A 81 -12.06 7.46 8.55
N VAL A 82 -11.79 6.34 7.88
CA VAL A 82 -11.75 6.24 6.42
C VAL A 82 -13.00 5.53 5.94
N GLU A 83 -13.92 6.29 5.35
CA GLU A 83 -15.21 5.76 4.87
C GLU A 83 -15.07 4.89 3.61
N ARG A 84 -14.02 5.11 2.81
CA ARG A 84 -13.76 4.34 1.58
C ARG A 84 -12.30 4.44 1.14
N TYR A 85 -11.86 3.43 0.40
CA TYR A 85 -10.66 3.45 -0.44
C TYR A 85 -11.09 3.39 -1.91
N ASP A 86 -10.34 4.03 -2.80
CA ASP A 86 -10.76 4.24 -4.19
C ASP A 86 -10.31 3.08 -5.11
N ARG A 87 -9.31 2.30 -4.66
CA ARG A 87 -8.67 1.26 -5.45
C ARG A 87 -8.12 0.13 -4.59
N ILE A 88 -8.19 -1.08 -5.11
CA ILE A 88 -7.42 -2.23 -4.61
C ILE A 88 -6.77 -2.97 -5.78
N ARG A 89 -5.54 -3.42 -5.57
CA ARG A 89 -4.82 -4.34 -6.46
C ARG A 89 -4.32 -5.52 -5.65
N VAL A 90 -4.72 -6.72 -6.03
CA VAL A 90 -4.27 -7.98 -5.41
C VAL A 90 -3.35 -8.68 -6.38
N GLU A 91 -2.19 -9.15 -5.91
CA GLU A 91 -1.22 -9.91 -6.69
C GLU A 91 -0.80 -11.17 -5.94
N VAL A 92 -0.85 -12.32 -6.62
CA VAL A 92 -0.36 -13.61 -6.10
C VAL A 92 1.17 -13.62 -6.16
N ARG A 93 1.79 -13.95 -5.03
CA ARG A 93 3.25 -14.01 -4.85
C ARG A 93 3.78 -15.44 -4.92
N ASP A 94 5.00 -15.59 -5.43
CA ASP A 94 5.67 -16.88 -5.66
C ASP A 94 6.98 -17.06 -4.88
N ASP A 95 7.24 -16.22 -3.88
CA ASP A 95 8.51 -16.08 -3.16
C ASP A 95 8.97 -17.30 -2.32
N GLY A 96 8.30 -18.45 -2.46
CA GLY A 96 8.64 -19.69 -1.76
C GLY A 96 9.80 -20.46 -2.38
N LYS A 97 9.67 -20.90 -3.64
CA LYS A 97 10.64 -21.81 -4.28
C LYS A 97 11.45 -21.04 -5.33
N ASN A 98 12.77 -21.17 -5.30
CA ASN A 98 13.62 -20.64 -6.37
C ASN A 98 13.44 -21.51 -7.62
N ARG A 99 13.04 -20.88 -8.73
CA ARG A 99 12.70 -21.57 -9.98
C ARG A 99 13.59 -21.03 -11.08
N GLN A 100 14.61 -21.82 -11.43
CA GLN A 100 15.55 -21.45 -12.48
C GLN A 100 15.01 -21.86 -13.85
N PRO A 101 15.21 -21.03 -14.90
CA PRO A 101 15.01 -21.41 -16.29
C PRO A 101 15.67 -22.74 -16.61
N ARG A 102 14.95 -23.59 -17.34
CA ARG A 102 15.48 -24.83 -17.93
C ARG A 102 15.52 -24.65 -19.44
N HIS A 103 16.29 -25.50 -20.13
CA HIS A 103 16.67 -25.34 -21.54
C HIS A 103 15.56 -24.84 -22.49
N ASP A 104 14.34 -25.32 -22.30
CA ASP A 104 13.14 -25.08 -23.11
C ASP A 104 12.15 -24.07 -22.51
N VAL A 105 12.44 -23.53 -21.32
CA VAL A 105 11.56 -22.61 -20.59
C VAL A 105 12.26 -21.28 -20.36
N THR A 106 11.72 -20.23 -20.95
CA THR A 106 12.23 -18.87 -20.79
C THR A 106 11.98 -18.33 -19.38
N ALA A 107 12.79 -17.36 -18.96
CA ALA A 107 12.58 -16.64 -17.70
C ALA A 107 11.20 -15.95 -17.65
N GLU A 108 10.69 -15.49 -18.80
CA GLU A 108 9.36 -14.87 -18.87
C GLU A 108 8.24 -15.87 -18.59
N GLN A 109 8.30 -17.06 -19.21
CA GLN A 109 7.31 -18.12 -18.94
C GLN A 109 7.28 -18.53 -17.46
N ILE A 110 8.44 -18.52 -16.78
CA ILE A 110 8.51 -18.80 -15.34
C ILE A 110 7.88 -17.67 -14.53
N ARG A 111 8.08 -16.41 -14.93
CA ARG A 111 7.50 -15.24 -14.24
C ARG A 111 5.98 -15.18 -14.40
N LEU A 112 5.46 -15.45 -15.60
CA LEU A 112 4.02 -15.38 -15.86
C LEU A 112 3.26 -16.49 -15.14
N GLN A 113 3.86 -17.69 -15.00
CA GLN A 113 3.24 -18.80 -14.27
C GLN A 113 3.02 -18.44 -12.81
N VAL A 114 1.76 -18.45 -12.35
CA VAL A 114 1.42 -18.39 -10.92
C VAL A 114 1.87 -19.67 -10.25
N TRP A 115 2.63 -19.58 -9.16
CA TRP A 115 3.19 -20.74 -8.49
C TRP A 115 2.57 -20.95 -7.12
N GLY A 116 1.42 -21.59 -7.12
CA GLY A 116 0.73 -21.91 -5.88
C GLY A 116 -0.51 -22.76 -6.12
N PRO A 117 -1.27 -23.04 -5.05
CA PRO A 117 -2.46 -23.88 -5.10
C PRO A 117 -3.61 -23.21 -5.88
N PHE A 118 -3.68 -21.88 -5.89
CA PHE A 118 -4.73 -21.09 -6.53
C PHE A 118 -4.16 -19.84 -7.22
N ARG A 119 -4.90 -19.39 -8.23
CA ARG A 119 -4.70 -18.11 -8.94
C ARG A 119 -6.00 -17.33 -8.93
N LEU A 120 -5.93 -16.04 -9.23
CA LEU A 120 -7.13 -15.24 -9.53
C LEU A 120 -7.71 -15.77 -10.84
N ARG A 121 -9.04 -15.88 -10.95
CA ARG A 121 -9.65 -16.40 -12.18
C ARG A 121 -9.49 -15.36 -13.30
N PRO A 122 -8.77 -15.70 -14.39
CA PRO A 122 -8.56 -14.75 -15.49
C PRO A 122 -9.86 -14.22 -16.08
N GLY A 123 -9.90 -12.93 -16.38
CA GLY A 123 -11.06 -12.28 -17.00
C GLY A 123 -12.26 -12.05 -16.07
N THR A 124 -12.10 -12.26 -14.75
CA THR A 124 -13.13 -11.96 -13.75
C THR A 124 -12.60 -11.00 -12.69
N ASP A 125 -13.47 -10.17 -12.10
CA ASP A 125 -13.14 -9.31 -10.95
C ASP A 125 -11.89 -8.44 -11.12
N GLY A 126 -11.59 -8.05 -12.36
CA GLY A 126 -10.43 -7.24 -12.71
C GLY A 126 -9.12 -8.01 -12.86
N ALA A 127 -9.16 -9.35 -12.88
CA ALA A 127 -8.00 -10.21 -13.04
C ALA A 127 -7.38 -10.13 -14.44
N ASP A 128 -6.04 -10.13 -14.49
CA ASP A 128 -5.27 -10.23 -15.70
C ASP A 128 -5.40 -11.61 -16.37
N HIS A 129 -4.82 -11.74 -17.56
CA HIS A 129 -4.91 -12.95 -18.36
C HIS A 129 -4.22 -14.18 -17.75
N ASP A 130 -3.23 -13.98 -16.86
CA ASP A 130 -2.48 -15.05 -16.21
C ASP A 130 -3.14 -15.49 -14.90
N GLY A 131 -4.02 -14.65 -14.35
CA GLY A 131 -4.58 -14.81 -13.01
C GLY A 131 -3.60 -14.43 -11.91
N ARG A 132 -2.57 -13.63 -12.24
CA ARG A 132 -1.54 -13.21 -11.28
C ARG A 132 -1.98 -12.01 -10.47
N ALA A 133 -2.52 -11.00 -11.14
CA ALA A 133 -2.99 -9.79 -10.48
C ALA A 133 -4.45 -9.50 -10.85
N ALA A 134 -5.17 -8.85 -9.94
CA ALA A 134 -6.48 -8.29 -10.17
C ALA A 134 -6.56 -6.87 -9.62
N GLU A 135 -7.30 -6.01 -10.30
CA GLU A 135 -7.45 -4.61 -9.93
C GLU A 135 -8.92 -4.21 -9.99
N GLN A 136 -9.40 -3.56 -8.93
CA GLN A 136 -10.74 -3.00 -8.85
C GLN A 136 -10.61 -1.52 -8.48
N ASP A 137 -11.10 -0.67 -9.38
CA ASP A 137 -11.13 0.79 -9.24
C ASP A 137 -12.57 1.26 -9.07
N ASP A 138 -12.75 2.42 -8.42
CA ASP A 138 -14.03 3.15 -8.29
C ASP A 138 -15.17 2.33 -7.68
N GLN A 139 -14.87 1.19 -7.07
CA GLN A 139 -15.83 0.42 -6.31
C GLN A 139 -16.06 1.11 -4.98
N ALA A 140 -17.25 1.68 -4.80
CA ALA A 140 -17.78 2.16 -3.52
C ALA A 140 -18.02 0.99 -2.57
N VAL A 141 -16.95 0.30 -2.19
CA VAL A 141 -16.98 -0.82 -1.27
C VAL A 141 -16.79 -0.26 0.12
N THR A 142 -17.86 -0.33 0.92
CA THR A 142 -17.83 0.12 2.31
C THR A 142 -17.07 -0.85 3.21
N ASP A 143 -16.97 -2.15 2.85
CA ASP A 143 -16.45 -3.16 3.79
C ASP A 143 -15.64 -4.33 3.19
N SER A 144 -15.83 -4.73 1.93
CA SER A 144 -15.14 -5.93 1.38
C SER A 144 -15.00 -5.96 -0.14
N TRP A 145 -13.80 -6.27 -0.61
CA TRP A 145 -13.53 -6.61 -2.02
C TRP A 145 -13.58 -8.11 -2.23
N LEU A 146 -14.10 -8.51 -3.39
CA LEU A 146 -14.33 -9.90 -3.75
C LEU A 146 -13.54 -10.23 -5.02
N PHE A 147 -12.75 -11.30 -4.96
CA PHE A 147 -12.00 -11.80 -6.10
C PHE A 147 -12.26 -13.28 -6.29
N THR A 148 -12.74 -13.66 -7.46
CA THR A 148 -12.87 -15.06 -7.83
C THR A 148 -11.50 -15.68 -7.99
N VAL A 149 -11.29 -16.82 -7.33
CA VAL A 149 -10.08 -17.63 -7.47
C VAL A 149 -10.40 -18.98 -8.08
N GLU A 150 -9.40 -19.59 -8.69
CA GLU A 150 -9.49 -20.96 -9.19
C GLU A 150 -8.18 -21.70 -8.96
N ARG A 151 -8.23 -23.04 -9.04
CA ARG A 151 -7.04 -23.87 -8.94
C ARG A 151 -6.06 -23.51 -10.03
N THR A 152 -4.80 -23.33 -9.64
CA THR A 152 -3.72 -23.11 -10.60
C THR A 152 -3.49 -24.38 -11.41
N THR A 153 -3.43 -24.24 -12.73
CA THR A 153 -2.99 -25.31 -13.62
C THR A 153 -1.46 -25.37 -13.65
N PRO A 154 -0.83 -26.55 -13.54
CA PRO A 154 0.59 -26.68 -13.75
C PRO A 154 0.96 -26.21 -15.17
N PRO A 155 2.13 -25.59 -15.36
CA PRO A 155 2.59 -25.28 -16.71
C PRO A 155 2.81 -26.58 -17.50
N ALA A 156 2.67 -26.53 -18.83
CA ALA A 156 2.81 -27.71 -19.70
C ALA A 156 4.18 -28.42 -19.59
N TRP A 157 5.21 -27.71 -19.15
CA TRP A 157 6.56 -28.22 -18.94
C TRP A 157 6.79 -28.82 -17.54
N TYR A 158 5.76 -28.80 -16.66
CA TYR A 158 5.80 -29.48 -15.37
C TYR A 158 5.55 -30.97 -15.54
N SER A 159 6.55 -31.80 -15.26
CA SER A 159 6.53 -33.25 -15.53
C SER A 159 5.60 -34.05 -14.62
N GLY A 160 5.18 -33.51 -13.48
CA GLY A 160 4.37 -34.23 -12.49
C GLY A 160 2.87 -34.26 -12.78
N GLY A 161 2.40 -33.46 -13.75
CA GLY A 161 0.97 -33.28 -14.04
C GLY A 161 0.16 -32.70 -12.87
N ASP A 162 -1.17 -32.65 -13.02
CA ASP A 162 -2.05 -32.00 -12.04
C ASP A 162 -2.00 -32.62 -10.65
N SER A 163 -1.90 -33.95 -10.56
CA SER A 163 -1.91 -34.63 -9.25
C SER A 163 -0.65 -34.33 -8.43
N ALA A 164 0.53 -34.35 -9.05
CA ALA A 164 1.75 -34.02 -8.35
C ALA A 164 1.80 -32.53 -8.02
N TRP A 165 1.32 -31.65 -8.91
CA TRP A 165 1.22 -30.22 -8.62
C TRP A 165 0.39 -29.95 -7.36
N ARG A 166 -0.78 -30.58 -7.26
CA ARG A 166 -1.64 -30.45 -6.07
C ARG A 166 -0.94 -30.94 -4.81
N SER A 167 -0.18 -32.03 -4.89
CA SER A 167 0.60 -32.53 -3.76
C SER A 167 1.73 -31.58 -3.35
N ASP A 168 2.46 -31.04 -4.33
CA ASP A 168 3.60 -30.13 -4.10
C ASP A 168 3.20 -28.81 -3.43
N TYR A 169 1.92 -28.42 -3.59
CA TYR A 169 1.34 -27.20 -3.03
C TYR A 169 0.23 -27.48 -2.02
N ALA A 170 0.02 -28.71 -1.53
CA ALA A 170 -1.14 -29.05 -0.69
C ALA A 170 -1.19 -28.28 0.64
N ASP A 171 -0.02 -28.01 1.22
CA ASP A 171 0.12 -27.36 2.53
C ASP A 171 0.71 -25.95 2.45
N GLU A 172 0.85 -25.40 1.23
CA GLU A 172 1.43 -24.06 1.04
C GLU A 172 0.36 -22.98 1.19
N PRO A 173 0.59 -21.92 1.99
CA PRO A 173 -0.35 -20.81 2.08
C PRO A 173 -0.42 -20.07 0.74
N LEU A 174 -1.56 -19.43 0.47
CA LEU A 174 -1.64 -18.44 -0.61
C LEU A 174 -1.01 -17.15 -0.12
N ARG A 175 -0.07 -16.61 -0.90
CA ARG A 175 0.63 -15.38 -0.57
C ARG A 175 0.17 -14.27 -1.48
N PHE A 176 -0.19 -13.15 -0.89
CA PHE A 176 -0.68 -11.99 -1.60
C PHE A 176 0.17 -10.75 -1.30
N ARG A 177 0.36 -9.93 -2.33
CA ARG A 177 0.70 -8.51 -2.22
C ARG A 177 -0.59 -7.75 -2.50
N ILE A 178 -1.01 -6.91 -1.57
CA ILE A 178 -2.24 -6.14 -1.70
C ILE A 178 -1.85 -4.66 -1.66
N GLU A 179 -2.17 -3.94 -2.71
CA GLU A 179 -2.03 -2.50 -2.75
C GLU A 179 -3.42 -1.87 -2.65
N VAL A 180 -3.59 -0.94 -1.72
CA VAL A 180 -4.85 -0.20 -1.53
C VAL A 180 -4.57 1.29 -1.72
N GLY A 181 -5.42 1.98 -2.46
CA GLY A 181 -5.26 3.39 -2.79
C GLY A 181 -6.37 4.29 -2.20
N LEU A 182 -5.99 5.49 -1.78
CA LEU A 182 -6.88 6.58 -1.38
C LEU A 182 -6.32 7.90 -1.95
N GLY A 183 -6.99 8.47 -2.96
CA GLY A 183 -6.49 9.64 -3.68
C GLY A 183 -5.08 9.42 -4.25
N ASP A 184 -4.11 10.22 -3.78
CA ASP A 184 -2.70 10.15 -4.19
C ASP A 184 -1.84 9.21 -3.31
N GLN A 185 -2.45 8.55 -2.32
CA GLN A 185 -1.76 7.69 -1.36
C GLN A 185 -2.03 6.22 -1.68
N SER A 186 -1.03 5.36 -1.47
CA SER A 186 -1.22 3.92 -1.47
C SER A 186 -0.43 3.21 -0.38
N TRP A 187 -0.96 2.07 0.05
CA TRP A 187 -0.35 1.20 1.05
C TRP A 187 -0.23 -0.21 0.48
N VAL A 188 0.87 -0.87 0.83
CA VAL A 188 1.15 -2.24 0.40
C VAL A 188 1.19 -3.14 1.61
N GLU A 189 0.34 -4.16 1.60
CA GLU A 189 0.30 -5.23 2.59
C GLU A 189 0.75 -6.56 1.98
N MET A 190 1.50 -7.30 2.77
CA MET A 190 1.99 -8.64 2.43
C MET A 190 1.24 -9.62 3.32
N GLN A 191 0.31 -10.37 2.74
CA GLN A 191 -0.60 -11.24 3.50
C GLN A 191 -0.43 -12.68 3.09
N GLU A 192 -0.58 -13.58 4.05
CA GLU A 192 -0.64 -15.02 3.81
C GLU A 192 -2.00 -15.52 4.27
N VAL A 193 -2.67 -16.29 3.42
CA VAL A 193 -3.94 -16.93 3.73
C VAL A 193 -3.69 -18.43 3.74
N PRO A 194 -3.96 -19.14 4.85
CA PRO A 194 -3.86 -20.58 4.84
C PRO A 194 -4.80 -21.12 3.76
N GLN A 195 -4.42 -22.23 3.14
CA GLN A 195 -5.39 -22.89 2.28
C GLN A 195 -6.64 -23.21 3.09
N PRO A 196 -7.83 -22.97 2.52
CA PRO A 196 -9.05 -23.41 3.15
C PRO A 196 -8.91 -24.90 3.33
N GLN A 197 -8.89 -25.32 4.60
CA GLN A 197 -9.03 -26.74 4.90
C GLN A 197 -10.28 -27.18 4.15
N ARG A 198 -10.18 -28.29 3.42
CA ARG A 198 -11.34 -28.91 2.78
C ARG A 198 -12.33 -29.10 3.90
N SER A 199 -13.29 -28.18 4.02
CA SER A 199 -14.10 -28.13 5.21
C SER A 199 -14.76 -29.50 5.33
N ALA A 200 -14.74 -30.08 6.52
CA ALA A 200 -15.44 -31.31 6.84
C ALA A 200 -16.98 -31.13 6.75
N TYR A 201 -17.47 -30.31 5.82
CA TYR A 201 -18.88 -30.23 5.41
C TYR A 201 -19.28 -31.40 4.50
N GLU A 202 -18.43 -32.43 4.33
CA GLU A 202 -18.92 -33.78 4.08
C GLU A 202 -19.57 -34.41 5.34
N ASP A 203 -19.35 -33.85 6.54
CA ASP A 203 -20.00 -34.22 7.81
C ASP A 203 -20.70 -33.01 8.49
N GLY A 204 -21.60 -32.35 7.77
CA GLY A 204 -22.79 -31.70 8.37
C GLY A 204 -22.64 -30.72 9.55
N GLY A 205 -21.52 -30.01 9.72
CA GLY A 205 -21.29 -29.17 10.90
C GLY A 205 -20.95 -27.72 10.57
N LEU A 206 -21.91 -26.81 10.78
CA LEU A 206 -21.69 -25.37 10.75
C LEU A 206 -20.75 -24.95 11.89
N THR A 207 -19.64 -24.28 11.60
CA THR A 207 -18.93 -23.50 12.63
C THR A 207 -18.59 -22.12 12.09
N VAL A 208 -19.33 -21.15 12.60
CA VAL A 208 -19.02 -19.72 12.58
C VAL A 208 -18.03 -19.49 13.72
N VAL A 209 -16.90 -18.85 13.43
CA VAL A 209 -16.06 -18.19 14.44
C VAL A 209 -15.99 -16.72 14.07
#